data_AF-A0A847Y8A4-F1
#
_entry.id   AF-A0A847Y8A4-F1
#
_cell.length_a   1.000
_cell.length_b   1.000
_cell.length_c   1.000
_cell.angle_alpha   90.00
_cell.angle_beta   90.00
_cell.angle_gamma   90.00
#
_symmetry.space_group_name_H-M   'P 1'
#
loop_
_entity.id
_entity.type
_entity.pdbx_description
1 polymer ?
#
loop_
_entity_poly.entity_id
_entity_poly.type
_entity_poly.pdbx_seq_one_letter_code
_entity_poly.pdbx_strand_id
1 'polypeptide(L)'
;METKLNKIIHLVNIFMIFSAISWSQKNNYSTIVVDNIDINGFKYGYDINKCKEIFGKPKVYKEYVDPYPIEGYGKNFYLIYDSIKFTFVEFYNNVILSNINIHGEDYTVNTGNFTFKVGDKLEKLKYFEKSYAYFLKQNPKPYKEHEHFFYINLLIKRIDYEYYGIINIKLINDTIKEVSFRFDDGT
;
A
#
# COMPACT_ATOMS: atom_id res chain seq x y z
N MET A 1 -14.66 -18.46 -36.29
CA MET A 1 -14.96 -17.03 -36.51
C MET A 1 -15.88 -16.58 -35.38
N GLU A 2 -15.32 -15.92 -34.36
CA GLU A 2 -16.13 -15.44 -33.24
C GLU A 2 -17.08 -14.33 -33.71
N THR A 3 -18.37 -14.52 -33.49
CA THR A 3 -19.38 -13.51 -33.82
C THR A 3 -19.24 -12.32 -32.87
N LYS A 4 -19.56 -11.10 -33.35
CA LYS A 4 -19.54 -9.86 -32.54
C LYS A 4 -20.29 -10.00 -31.19
N LEU A 5 -21.28 -10.90 -31.13
CA LEU A 5 -22.07 -11.21 -29.93
C LEU A 5 -21.25 -11.95 -28.86
N ASN A 6 -20.41 -12.92 -29.25
CA ASN A 6 -19.56 -13.68 -28.31
C ASN A 6 -18.51 -12.77 -27.64
N LYS A 7 -17.98 -11.78 -28.37
CA LYS A 7 -17.04 -10.79 -27.81
C LYS A 7 -17.68 -9.90 -26.75
N ILE A 8 -18.95 -9.50 -26.93
CA ILE A 8 -19.68 -8.67 -25.95
C ILE A 8 -19.99 -9.46 -24.68
N ILE A 9 -20.40 -10.73 -24.81
CA ILE A 9 -20.71 -11.59 -23.66
C ILE A 9 -19.46 -11.87 -22.82
N HIS A 10 -18.30 -12.10 -23.45
CA HIS A 10 -17.04 -12.25 -22.73
C HIS A 10 -16.60 -10.96 -22.04
N LEU A 11 -16.77 -9.78 -22.67
CA LEU A 11 -16.45 -8.50 -22.04
C LEU A 11 -17.29 -8.25 -20.79
N VAL A 12 -18.61 -8.46 -20.88
CA VAL A 12 -19.54 -8.22 -19.76
C VAL A 12 -19.30 -9.19 -18.60
N ASN A 13 -19.02 -10.47 -18.88
CA ASN A 13 -18.70 -11.44 -17.84
C ASN A 13 -17.35 -11.16 -17.15
N ILE A 14 -16.34 -10.69 -17.90
CA ILE A 14 -15.05 -10.29 -17.32
C ILE A 14 -15.23 -9.06 -16.42
N PHE A 15 -15.94 -8.01 -16.87
CA PHE A 15 -16.19 -6.81 -16.07
C PHE A 15 -17.00 -7.07 -14.78
N MET A 16 -17.97 -7.98 -14.79
CA MET A 16 -18.73 -8.34 -13.59
C MET A 16 -17.90 -9.11 -12.57
N ILE A 17 -16.95 -9.95 -13.02
CA ILE A 17 -16.10 -10.74 -12.11
C ILE A 17 -15.04 -9.85 -11.45
N PHE A 18 -14.38 -8.96 -12.20
CA PHE A 18 -13.37 -8.06 -11.63
C PHE A 18 -13.96 -7.05 -10.64
N SER A 19 -15.14 -6.48 -10.93
CA SER A 19 -15.81 -5.53 -10.02
C SER A 19 -16.30 -6.19 -8.73
N ALA A 20 -16.85 -7.41 -8.77
CA ALA A 20 -17.30 -8.10 -7.57
C ALA A 20 -16.13 -8.57 -6.68
N ILE A 21 -15.03 -9.02 -7.27
CA ILE A 21 -13.84 -9.47 -6.51
C ILE A 21 -13.15 -8.30 -5.83
N SER A 22 -12.91 -7.18 -6.53
CA SER A 22 -12.32 -5.98 -5.94
C SER A 22 -13.23 -5.36 -4.87
N TRP A 23 -14.55 -5.35 -5.10
CA TRP A 23 -15.52 -4.89 -4.10
C TRP A 23 -15.64 -5.85 -2.90
N SER A 24 -15.48 -7.16 -3.10
CA SER A 24 -15.46 -8.14 -2.01
C SER A 24 -14.23 -7.97 -1.11
N GLN A 25 -13.06 -7.68 -1.67
CA GLN A 25 -11.85 -7.38 -0.91
C GLN A 25 -11.96 -6.03 -0.19
N LYS A 26 -12.62 -5.04 -0.82
CA LYS A 26 -12.91 -3.74 -0.20
C LYS A 26 -13.73 -3.85 1.09
N ASN A 27 -14.70 -4.75 1.15
CA ASN A 27 -15.55 -4.91 2.35
C ASN A 27 -14.88 -5.66 3.52
N ASN A 28 -13.79 -6.38 3.25
CA ASN A 28 -13.13 -7.21 4.25
C ASN A 28 -12.15 -6.44 5.14
N TYR A 29 -11.66 -5.28 4.69
CA TYR A 29 -10.66 -4.50 5.40
C TYR A 29 -11.20 -3.16 5.87
N SER A 30 -10.68 -2.68 6.99
CA SER A 30 -10.86 -1.30 7.43
C SER A 30 -10.26 -0.35 6.40
N THR A 31 -10.89 0.81 6.20
CA THR A 31 -10.45 1.81 5.23
C THR A 31 -10.06 3.10 5.96
N ILE A 32 -8.91 3.67 5.59
CA ILE A 32 -8.47 4.99 6.04
C ILE A 32 -8.29 5.92 4.84
N VAL A 33 -8.45 7.23 5.04
CA VAL A 33 -8.17 8.23 4.00
C VAL A 33 -6.67 8.51 3.95
N VAL A 34 -6.09 8.56 2.74
CA VAL A 34 -4.65 8.71 2.54
C VAL A 34 -4.09 10.01 3.15
N ASP A 35 -4.87 11.09 3.13
CA ASP A 35 -4.48 12.40 3.67
C ASP A 35 -4.26 12.39 5.20
N ASN A 36 -4.75 11.35 5.88
CA ASN A 36 -4.54 11.17 7.32
C ASN A 36 -3.23 10.44 7.64
N ILE A 37 -2.48 9.98 6.63
CA ILE A 37 -1.26 9.21 6.84
C ILE A 37 -0.07 10.16 7.03
N ASP A 38 0.64 9.94 8.12
CA ASP A 38 1.89 10.62 8.44
C ASP A 38 2.92 9.59 8.94
N ILE A 39 4.15 9.67 8.42
CA ILE A 39 5.27 8.81 8.81
C ILE A 39 6.40 9.74 9.25
N ASN A 40 6.56 9.93 10.56
CA ASN A 40 7.50 10.89 11.15
C ASN A 40 7.46 12.27 10.47
N GLY A 41 6.27 12.82 10.20
CA GLY A 41 6.09 14.12 9.54
C GLY A 41 6.04 14.08 8.00
N PHE A 42 6.35 12.93 7.38
CA PHE A 42 6.22 12.76 5.94
C PHE A 42 4.78 12.37 5.57
N LYS A 43 4.17 13.14 4.67
CA LYS A 43 2.79 12.97 4.22
C LYS A 43 2.72 12.52 2.77
N TYR A 44 1.63 11.85 2.41
CA TYR A 44 1.34 11.53 1.01
C TYR A 44 1.28 12.82 0.16
N GLY A 45 1.79 12.75 -1.07
CA GLY A 45 1.91 13.90 -1.98
C GLY A 45 3.22 14.69 -1.85
N TYR A 46 4.03 14.44 -0.82
CA TYR A 46 5.39 15.00 -0.73
C TYR A 46 6.33 14.36 -1.76
N ASP A 47 7.23 15.19 -2.30
CA ASP A 47 8.17 14.78 -3.34
C ASP A 47 9.47 14.20 -2.77
N ILE A 48 10.37 13.82 -3.68
CA ILE A 48 11.70 13.30 -3.37
C ILE A 48 12.53 14.28 -2.53
N ASN A 49 12.41 15.59 -2.77
CA ASN A 49 13.19 16.59 -2.05
C ASN A 49 12.72 16.69 -0.60
N LYS A 50 11.41 16.69 -0.38
CA LYS A 50 10.82 16.69 0.95
C LYS A 50 11.15 15.41 1.74
N CYS A 51 11.23 14.28 1.04
CA CYS A 51 11.74 13.03 1.63
C CYS A 51 13.19 13.20 2.13
N LYS A 52 14.07 13.79 1.32
CA LYS A 52 15.48 14.02 1.71
C LYS A 52 15.62 15.07 2.82
N GLU A 53 14.72 16.05 2.89
CA GLU A 53 14.68 17.04 3.96
C GLU A 53 14.36 16.39 5.31
N ILE A 54 13.35 15.50 5.33
CA ILE A 54 12.86 14.86 6.57
C ILE A 54 13.78 13.75 7.05
N PHE A 55 14.20 12.85 6.14
CA PHE A 55 14.96 11.65 6.50
C PHE A 55 16.47 11.81 6.27
N GLY A 56 16.91 12.96 5.78
CA GLY A 56 18.30 13.22 5.42
C GLY A 56 18.72 12.54 4.11
N LYS A 57 20.04 12.38 3.93
CA LYS A 57 20.62 11.78 2.73
C LYS A 57 20.39 10.25 2.73
N PRO A 58 19.79 9.67 1.68
CA PRO A 58 19.62 8.22 1.60
C PRO A 58 20.97 7.52 1.46
N LYS A 59 21.07 6.29 1.98
CA LYS A 59 22.23 5.41 1.75
C LYS A 59 22.37 5.06 0.28
N VAL A 60 21.25 4.80 -0.38
CA VAL A 60 21.21 4.53 -1.83
C VAL A 60 20.11 5.38 -2.46
N TYR A 61 20.50 6.10 -3.50
CA TYR A 61 19.58 6.70 -4.45
C TYR A 61 19.80 6.03 -5.80
N LYS A 62 18.78 5.34 -6.31
CA LYS A 62 18.85 4.61 -7.58
C LYS A 62 17.71 5.04 -8.49
N GLU A 63 18.06 5.38 -9.72
CA GLU A 63 17.11 5.54 -10.82
C GLU A 63 17.11 4.27 -11.67
N TYR A 64 15.93 3.80 -12.04
CA TYR A 64 15.75 2.63 -12.89
C TYR A 64 14.75 2.97 -13.98
N VAL A 65 15.19 2.86 -15.24
CA VAL A 65 14.32 2.93 -16.41
C VAL A 65 13.95 1.49 -16.76
N ASP A 66 12.65 1.19 -16.88
CA ASP A 66 12.22 -0.12 -17.38
C ASP A 66 12.68 -0.26 -18.84
N PRO A 67 13.40 -1.34 -19.21
CA PRO A 67 13.79 -1.57 -20.61
C PRO A 67 12.59 -1.80 -21.53
N TYR A 68 11.42 -2.13 -20.99
CA TYR A 68 10.15 -2.33 -21.70
C TYR A 68 9.09 -1.38 -21.11
N PRO A 69 9.23 -0.05 -21.29
CA PRO A 69 8.36 0.91 -20.66
C PRO A 69 6.92 0.72 -21.14
N ILE A 70 6.00 0.59 -20.18
CA ILE A 70 4.57 0.69 -20.45
C ILE A 70 4.27 2.15 -20.77
N GLU A 71 3.33 2.40 -21.68
CA GLU A 71 2.93 3.77 -22.02
C GLU A 71 2.59 4.60 -20.77
N GLY A 72 3.15 5.80 -20.70
CA GLY A 72 3.02 6.69 -19.55
C GLY A 72 3.98 6.40 -18.40
N TYR A 73 4.58 5.21 -18.28
CA TYR A 73 5.56 4.91 -17.23
C TYR A 73 6.99 5.24 -17.67
N GLY A 74 7.67 6.05 -16.86
CA GLY A 74 9.07 6.44 -17.06
C GLY A 74 10.01 5.75 -16.07
N LYS A 75 10.73 6.54 -15.28
CA LYS A 75 11.68 6.06 -14.27
C LYS A 75 11.02 5.65 -12.95
N ASN A 76 11.59 4.64 -12.31
CA ASN A 76 11.44 4.39 -10.89
C ASN A 76 12.62 5.00 -10.11
N PHE A 77 12.31 5.68 -9.02
CA PHE A 77 13.29 6.28 -8.12
C PHE A 77 13.22 5.58 -6.76
N TYR A 78 14.33 4.98 -6.35
CA TYR A 78 14.44 4.32 -5.06
C TYR A 78 15.30 5.16 -4.13
N LEU A 79 14.72 5.60 -3.02
CA LEU A 79 15.43 6.20 -1.90
C LEU A 79 15.47 5.18 -0.77
N ILE A 80 16.64 4.60 -0.52
CA ILE A 80 16.84 3.55 0.48
C ILE A 80 17.66 4.12 1.64
N TYR A 81 17.07 4.04 2.83
CA TYR A 81 17.69 4.35 4.11
C TYR A 81 17.87 3.04 4.90
N ASP A 82 18.37 3.13 6.13
CA ASP A 82 18.69 1.97 6.97
C ASP A 82 17.51 1.03 7.21
N SER A 83 16.33 1.62 7.44
CA SER A 83 15.15 0.84 7.81
C SER A 83 13.85 1.41 7.24
N ILE A 84 13.97 2.26 6.23
CA ILE A 84 12.85 2.75 5.42
C ILE A 84 13.28 2.90 3.96
N LYS A 85 12.38 2.56 3.04
CA LYS A 85 12.56 2.73 1.60
C LYS A 85 11.36 3.47 1.04
N PHE A 86 11.63 4.47 0.21
CA PHE A 86 10.63 5.17 -0.59
C PHE A 86 10.84 4.80 -2.06
N THR A 87 9.75 4.51 -2.75
CA THR A 87 9.73 4.30 -4.19
C THR A 87 8.81 5.34 -4.82
N PHE A 88 9.37 6.12 -5.73
CA PHE A 88 8.62 7.03 -6.57
C PHE A 88 8.64 6.50 -8.00
N VAL A 89 7.59 6.77 -8.75
CA VAL A 89 7.46 6.40 -10.16
C VAL A 89 7.13 7.64 -10.97
N GLU A 90 7.76 7.78 -12.13
CA GLU A 90 7.39 8.75 -13.14
C GLU A 90 6.23 8.21 -13.96
N PHE A 91 5.10 8.90 -13.91
CA PHE A 91 3.90 8.59 -14.67
C PHE A 91 3.42 9.85 -15.42
N TYR A 92 3.39 9.79 -16.76
CA TYR A 92 3.13 10.93 -17.66
C TYR A 92 3.94 12.18 -17.26
N ASN A 93 5.26 12.03 -17.13
CA ASN A 93 6.23 13.07 -16.71
C ASN A 93 5.99 13.66 -15.31
N ASN A 94 5.14 13.04 -14.49
CA ASN A 94 4.94 13.41 -13.09
C ASN A 94 5.53 12.35 -12.17
N VAL A 95 6.42 12.74 -11.26
CA VAL A 95 6.98 11.83 -10.25
C VAL A 95 6.04 11.76 -9.07
N ILE A 96 5.45 10.59 -8.84
CA ILE A 96 4.52 10.34 -7.74
C ILE A 96 5.06 9.28 -6.80
N LEU A 97 4.70 9.39 -5.53
CA LEU A 97 5.00 8.37 -4.54
C LEU A 97 4.18 7.10 -4.84
N SER A 98 4.86 5.99 -5.06
CA SER A 98 4.27 4.68 -5.32
C SER A 98 4.26 3.81 -4.06
N ASN A 99 5.37 3.75 -3.33
CA ASN A 99 5.51 2.81 -2.22
C ASN A 99 6.37 3.36 -1.08
N ILE A 100 6.03 2.98 0.16
CA ILE A 100 6.89 3.13 1.34
C ILE A 100 7.00 1.78 2.05
N ASN A 101 8.22 1.29 2.27
CA ASN A 101 8.48 0.09 3.06
C ASN A 101 9.25 0.47 4.33
N ILE A 102 8.70 0.14 5.49
CA ILE A 102 9.28 0.43 6.81
C ILE A 102 9.62 -0.88 7.50
N HIS A 103 10.87 -1.06 7.90
CA HIS A 103 11.35 -2.24 8.62
C HIS A 103 11.98 -1.90 9.99
N GLY A 104 12.10 -0.61 10.33
CA GLY A 104 12.73 -0.14 11.57
C GLY A 104 11.73 0.33 12.62
N GLU A 105 12.09 0.19 13.89
CA GLU A 105 11.25 0.51 15.06
C GLU A 105 11.22 2.02 15.40
N ASP A 106 12.04 2.82 14.73
CA ASP A 106 12.20 4.26 14.95
C ASP A 106 11.15 5.11 14.19
N TYR A 107 10.35 4.48 13.33
CA TYR A 107 9.34 5.15 12.53
C TYR A 107 7.95 4.92 13.10
N THR A 108 7.27 6.00 13.43
CA THR A 108 5.88 5.97 13.85
C THR A 108 4.98 6.27 12.66
N VAL A 109 4.02 5.38 12.43
CA VAL A 109 2.93 5.57 11.48
C VAL A 109 1.75 6.15 12.23
N ASN A 110 1.25 7.30 11.77
CA ASN A 110 -0.01 7.87 12.19
C ASN A 110 -1.03 7.75 11.06
N THR A 111 -2.23 7.31 11.38
CA THR A 111 -3.37 7.15 10.45
C THR A 111 -4.51 8.14 10.76
N GLY A 112 -4.19 9.24 11.46
CA GLY A 112 -5.11 10.26 11.96
C GLY A 112 -5.49 10.02 13.42
N ASN A 113 -6.23 8.95 13.67
CA ASN A 113 -6.78 8.62 15.00
C ASN A 113 -5.99 7.54 15.74
N PHE A 114 -5.01 6.93 15.07
CA PHE A 114 -4.29 5.80 15.61
C PHE A 114 -2.83 5.79 15.16
N THR A 115 -1.95 5.48 16.09
CA THR A 115 -0.51 5.37 15.87
C THR A 115 0.00 3.97 16.17
N PHE A 116 0.90 3.49 15.33
CA PHE A 116 1.60 2.22 15.50
C PHE A 116 2.97 2.25 14.82
N LYS A 117 3.80 1.26 15.10
CA LYS A 117 5.13 1.14 14.52
C LYS A 117 5.60 -0.31 14.41
N VAL A 118 6.72 -0.53 13.72
CA VAL A 118 7.41 -1.82 13.75
C VAL A 118 7.82 -2.14 15.19
N GLY A 119 7.69 -3.41 15.58
CA GLY A 119 7.88 -3.88 16.96
C GLY A 119 6.60 -3.92 17.79
N ASP A 120 5.56 -3.18 17.41
CA ASP A 120 4.26 -3.26 18.08
C ASP A 120 3.62 -4.65 17.88
N LYS A 121 2.72 -5.01 18.80
CA LYS A 121 1.98 -6.27 18.74
C LYS A 121 0.69 -6.13 17.93
N LEU A 122 0.21 -7.24 17.37
CA LEU A 122 -1.04 -7.34 16.62
C LEU A 122 -2.24 -6.75 17.40
N GLU A 123 -2.26 -6.83 18.73
CA GLU A 123 -3.29 -6.24 19.57
C GLU A 123 -3.43 -4.72 19.40
N LYS A 124 -2.37 -4.00 19.00
CA LYS A 124 -2.48 -2.58 18.62
C LYS A 124 -3.40 -2.41 17.43
N LEU A 125 -3.34 -3.31 16.45
CA LEU A 125 -4.11 -3.22 15.21
C LEU A 125 -5.59 -3.56 15.36
N LYS A 126 -6.06 -3.98 16.56
CA LYS A 126 -7.48 -4.27 16.82
C LYS A 126 -8.40 -3.08 16.57
N TYR A 127 -7.86 -1.86 16.60
CA TYR A 127 -8.58 -0.63 16.27
C TYR A 127 -9.11 -0.65 14.83
N PHE A 128 -8.44 -1.39 13.93
CA PHE A 128 -8.92 -1.65 12.58
C PHE A 128 -9.85 -2.87 12.60
N GLU A 129 -11.05 -2.71 13.17
CA GLU A 129 -11.96 -3.81 13.51
C GLU A 129 -12.24 -4.80 12.37
N LYS A 130 -12.59 -4.30 11.17
CA LYS A 130 -12.88 -5.15 10.01
C LYS A 130 -11.65 -5.95 9.58
N SER A 131 -10.51 -5.27 9.42
CA SER A 131 -9.23 -5.91 9.09
C SER A 131 -8.83 -6.96 10.13
N TYR A 132 -9.03 -6.66 11.41
CA TYR A 132 -8.71 -7.57 12.50
C TYR A 132 -9.59 -8.82 12.52
N ALA A 133 -10.91 -8.64 12.35
CA ALA A 133 -11.84 -9.76 12.24
C ALA A 133 -11.50 -10.64 11.04
N TYR A 134 -11.17 -10.04 9.90
CA TYR A 134 -10.80 -10.78 8.70
C TYR A 134 -9.46 -11.51 8.86
N PHE A 135 -8.46 -10.87 9.47
CA PHE A 135 -7.18 -11.49 9.79
C PHE A 135 -7.36 -12.75 10.65
N LEU A 136 -8.17 -12.68 11.71
CA LEU A 136 -8.45 -13.84 12.57
C LEU A 136 -9.23 -14.95 11.86
N LYS A 137 -10.09 -14.59 10.90
CA LYS A 137 -10.82 -15.56 10.06
C LYS A 137 -9.86 -16.33 9.14
N GLN A 138 -8.88 -15.64 8.55
CA GLN A 138 -7.88 -16.26 7.69
C GLN A 138 -6.84 -17.07 8.49
N ASN A 139 -6.59 -16.66 9.74
CA ASN A 139 -5.58 -17.25 10.61
C ASN A 139 -6.24 -17.69 11.92
N PRO A 140 -6.95 -18.83 11.97
CA PRO A 140 -7.54 -19.34 13.20
C PRO A 140 -6.46 -19.87 14.15
N LYS A 141 -6.63 -19.66 15.46
CA LYS A 141 -5.62 -20.03 16.48
C LYS A 141 -5.48 -21.56 16.63
N PRO A 142 -4.28 -22.06 16.99
CA PRO A 142 -3.02 -21.33 17.14
C PRO A 142 -2.28 -21.18 15.79
N TYR A 143 -2.10 -19.95 15.31
CA TYR A 143 -1.43 -19.65 14.03
C TYR A 143 -0.01 -19.07 14.21
N LYS A 144 0.49 -18.90 15.43
CA LYS A 144 1.59 -17.96 15.73
C LYS A 144 2.96 -18.28 15.10
N GLU A 145 3.18 -19.48 14.57
CA GLU A 145 4.49 -19.95 14.12
C GLU A 145 4.90 -19.50 12.70
N HIS A 146 4.01 -18.85 11.97
CA HIS A 146 4.26 -18.44 10.59
C HIS A 146 4.29 -16.92 10.39
N GLU A 147 4.74 -16.53 9.20
CA GLU A 147 4.58 -15.19 8.68
C GLU A 147 3.12 -14.96 8.28
N HIS A 148 2.56 -13.82 8.71
CA HIS A 148 1.20 -13.44 8.38
C HIS A 148 1.14 -12.00 7.88
N PHE A 149 0.07 -11.69 7.17
CA PHE A 149 -0.15 -10.35 6.63
C PHE A 149 -1.49 -9.80 7.12
N PHE A 150 -1.45 -8.58 7.61
CA PHE A 150 -2.60 -7.81 8.02
C PHE A 150 -2.77 -6.64 7.05
N TYR A 151 -3.98 -6.47 6.52
CA TYR A 151 -4.23 -5.51 5.46
C TYR A 151 -5.20 -4.41 5.90
N ILE A 152 -4.93 -3.18 5.47
CA ILE A 152 -5.81 -2.01 5.64
C ILE A 152 -5.93 -1.34 4.28
N ASN A 153 -7.14 -0.96 3.88
CA ASN A 153 -7.35 -0.22 2.64
C ASN A 153 -7.02 1.26 2.82
N LEU A 154 -6.39 1.84 1.80
CA LEU A 154 -6.15 3.28 1.69
C LEU A 154 -7.11 3.86 0.66
N LEU A 155 -7.95 4.80 1.04
CA LEU A 155 -8.76 5.57 0.10
C LEU A 155 -7.96 6.78 -0.38
N ILE A 156 -7.61 6.79 -1.66
CA ILE A 156 -6.87 7.87 -2.31
C ILE A 156 -7.85 8.65 -3.19
N LYS A 157 -8.09 9.91 -2.81
CA LYS A 157 -8.97 10.81 -3.55
C LYS A 157 -8.15 11.62 -4.54
N ARG A 158 -8.44 11.49 -5.83
CA ARG A 158 -8.02 12.44 -6.86
C ARG A 158 -9.24 13.24 -7.32
N ILE A 159 -8.99 14.40 -7.92
CA ILE A 159 -10.03 15.38 -8.30
C ILE A 159 -11.20 14.71 -9.03
N ASP A 160 -10.92 13.78 -9.96
CA ASP A 160 -11.93 13.18 -10.84
C ASP A 160 -12.27 11.72 -10.52
N TYR A 161 -11.54 11.07 -9.61
CA TYR A 161 -11.79 9.68 -9.24
C TYR A 161 -11.16 9.29 -7.89
N GLU A 162 -11.78 8.34 -7.21
CA GLU A 162 -11.23 7.70 -6.03
C GLU A 162 -10.73 6.31 -6.38
N TYR A 163 -9.57 5.93 -5.87
CA TYR A 163 -9.06 4.58 -5.99
C TYR A 163 -8.49 4.10 -4.66
N TYR A 164 -8.26 2.79 -4.57
CA TYR A 164 -7.74 2.18 -3.35
C TYR A 164 -6.25 1.90 -3.50
N GLY A 165 -5.49 2.22 -2.45
CA GLY A 165 -4.20 1.60 -2.16
C GLY A 165 -4.33 0.63 -1.00
N ILE A 166 -3.20 0.13 -0.51
CA ILE A 166 -3.17 -0.84 0.60
C ILE A 166 -2.01 -0.57 1.55
N ILE A 167 -2.27 -0.70 2.85
CA ILE A 167 -1.24 -0.95 3.86
C ILE A 167 -1.17 -2.45 4.08
N ASN A 168 -0.01 -3.02 3.83
CA ASN A 168 0.33 -4.39 4.17
C ASN A 168 1.26 -4.40 5.39
N ILE A 169 0.82 -5.05 6.46
CA ILE A 169 1.58 -5.18 7.70
C ILE A 169 1.98 -6.64 7.87
N LYS A 170 3.30 -6.89 7.81
CA LYS A 170 3.87 -8.21 8.01
C LYS A 170 4.05 -8.49 9.50
N LEU A 171 3.56 -9.64 9.94
CA LEU A 171 3.57 -10.09 11.32
C LEU A 171 4.35 -11.40 11.46
N ILE A 172 5.20 -11.48 12.48
CA ILE A 172 5.85 -12.73 12.92
C ILE A 172 5.65 -12.83 14.43
N ASN A 173 5.12 -13.96 14.92
CA ASN A 173 4.78 -14.16 16.34
C ASN A 173 3.94 -12.98 16.89
N ASP A 174 2.88 -12.61 16.17
CA ASP A 174 2.00 -11.46 16.46
C ASP A 174 2.73 -10.10 16.60
N THR A 175 3.97 -9.98 16.11
CA THR A 175 4.75 -8.73 16.19
C THR A 175 4.92 -8.14 14.80
N ILE A 176 4.69 -6.84 14.66
CA ILE A 176 4.89 -6.11 13.41
C ILE A 176 6.38 -6.13 13.08
N LYS A 177 6.71 -6.67 11.91
CA LYS A 177 8.07 -6.72 11.38
C LYS A 177 8.29 -5.77 10.21
N GLU A 178 7.23 -5.45 9.49
CA GLU A 178 7.29 -4.50 8.39
C GLU A 178 5.92 -3.87 8.16
N VAL A 179 5.93 -2.60 7.77
CA VAL A 179 4.76 -1.86 7.30
C VAL A 179 5.04 -1.37 5.89
N SER A 180 4.18 -1.74 4.95
CA SER A 180 4.34 -1.46 3.53
C SER A 180 3.11 -0.75 2.98
N PHE A 181 3.27 0.48 2.52
CA PHE A 181 2.24 1.28 1.88
C PHE A 181 2.38 1.18 0.37
N ARG A 182 1.27 0.89 -0.32
CA ARG A 182 1.20 0.90 -1.78
C ARG A 182 0.10 1.86 -2.21
N PHE A 183 0.48 2.89 -2.95
CA PHE A 183 -0.38 3.99 -3.36
C PHE A 183 -0.77 3.94 -4.84
N ASP A 184 -0.29 2.95 -5.57
CA ASP A 184 -0.44 2.77 -7.01
C ASP A 184 -1.15 1.47 -7.41
N ASP A 185 -1.46 0.60 -6.45
CA ASP A 185 -2.27 -0.62 -6.65
C ASP A 185 -3.77 -0.27 -6.83
N GLY A 186 -4.11 0.42 -7.92
CA GLY A 186 -5.49 0.54 -8.39
C GLY A 186 -5.98 -0.82 -8.90
N THR A 187 -6.82 -1.50 -8.11
CA THR A 187 -7.60 -2.66 -8.57
C THR A 187 -8.68 -2.26 -9.56
#